data_AF-A0A956NS32-F1
#
_entry.id   AF-A0A956NS32-F1
#
_cell.length_a   1.000
_cell.length_b   1.000
_cell.length_c   1.000
_cell.angle_alpha   90.00
_cell.angle_beta   90.00
_cell.angle_gamma   90.00
#
_symmetry.space_group_name_H-M   'P 1'
#
loop_
_entity.id
_entity.type
_entity.pdbx_description
1 polymer ?
#
loop_
_entity_poly.entity_id
_entity_poly.type
_entity_poly.pdbx_seq_one_letter_code
_entity_poly.pdbx_strand_id
1 'polypeptide(L)'
;MGGPGVGSLSPAAYPGAYPWTAERDFIVFGQRGTRHAEPALECPEVDSALATRSDARLGAAARTCRARLQAADIDLAAYHTDAITADLEDLRQVLDIDHWILFGTSYGTRIALDYARDVPEHLAAMVLDSPLPPEVRYDDESARNLRDAIIRVIDDCDAQATCRAAYPELGRRFFMAFNVAERSTRLAAMIDLTSADGITSAPGLMDAIARGAVAAPESGSGGSSGFTWGMRLSVWCSEAWPFSKRAREDRPAGVLGGYESAAVAPALCRAWDVPPRPAPFVEPVVSSVPTLLIAGEFDPLTPPTWARRAAASLANSRVIVVRGGGHSPTLEWSGDGCALEIAAAFIRNPTSVLGPDARSDFCVLTAQGPEYETGVPAR
;
A
#
# COMPACT_ATOMS: atom_id res chain seq x y z
N MET A 1 -2.71 2.74 9.50
CA MET A 1 -2.09 1.52 8.90
C MET A 1 -3.06 0.88 7.91
N GLY A 2 -2.57 0.25 6.83
CA GLY A 2 -3.40 -0.09 5.66
C GLY A 2 -3.21 -1.48 5.08
N GLY A 3 -4.20 -1.87 4.27
CA GLY A 3 -4.33 -3.17 3.63
C GLY A 3 -5.23 -3.09 2.39
N PRO A 4 -6.57 -3.02 2.51
CA PRO A 4 -7.42 -3.16 3.70
C PRO A 4 -7.31 -4.55 4.35
N GLY A 5 -7.81 -4.67 5.59
CA GLY A 5 -7.86 -5.91 6.36
C GLY A 5 -6.60 -6.23 7.16
N VAL A 6 -5.58 -5.35 7.18
CA VAL A 6 -4.43 -5.49 8.10
C VAL A 6 -4.80 -4.89 9.44
N GLY A 7 -4.50 -5.61 10.53
CA GLY A 7 -4.63 -5.07 11.89
C GLY A 7 -3.73 -3.86 12.10
N SER A 8 -4.32 -2.75 12.53
CA SER A 8 -3.64 -1.46 12.65
C SER A 8 -3.06 -1.18 14.04
N LEU A 9 -3.11 -2.15 14.96
CA LEU A 9 -2.70 -1.99 16.36
C LEU A 9 -1.21 -2.25 16.62
N SER A 10 -0.43 -2.74 15.65
CA SER A 10 1.00 -3.01 15.85
C SER A 10 1.83 -1.82 16.32
N PRO A 11 1.55 -0.55 15.94
CA PRO A 11 2.25 0.61 16.51
C PRO A 11 2.10 0.74 18.04
N ALA A 12 1.00 0.24 18.61
CA ALA A 12 0.75 0.30 20.06
C ALA A 12 1.73 -0.57 20.87
N ALA A 13 2.40 -1.53 20.23
CA ALA A 13 3.42 -2.34 20.89
C ALA A 13 4.74 -1.58 21.12
N TYR A 14 4.97 -0.48 20.37
CA TYR A 14 6.22 0.28 20.40
C TYR A 14 5.97 1.79 20.41
N PRO A 15 5.22 2.34 21.40
CA PRO A 15 4.87 3.76 21.40
C PRO A 15 6.10 4.67 21.40
N GLY A 16 7.17 4.30 22.13
CA GLY A 16 8.42 5.06 22.18
C GLY A 16 9.21 5.11 20.87
N ALA A 17 8.81 4.35 19.84
CA ALA A 17 9.42 4.41 18.52
C ALA A 17 8.91 5.61 17.69
N TYR A 18 7.82 6.26 18.12
CA TYR A 18 7.21 7.38 17.40
C TYR A 18 7.47 8.70 18.13
N PRO A 19 8.17 9.67 17.50
CA PRO A 19 8.61 10.90 18.16
C PRO A 19 7.47 11.73 18.76
N TRP A 20 6.28 11.67 18.15
CA TRP A 20 5.12 12.45 18.61
C TRP A 20 4.52 11.94 19.92
N THR A 21 4.81 10.72 20.38
CA THR A 21 4.25 10.21 21.65
C THR A 21 4.72 10.97 22.89
N ALA A 22 5.83 11.70 22.79
CA ALA A 22 6.32 12.57 23.85
C ALA A 22 5.59 13.93 23.91
N GLU A 23 4.85 14.30 22.86
CA GLU A 23 4.32 15.65 22.69
C GLU A 23 2.78 15.70 22.62
N ARG A 24 2.12 14.57 22.38
CA ARG A 24 0.66 14.48 22.22
C ARG A 24 0.16 13.08 22.49
N ASP A 25 -1.15 12.96 22.70
CA ASP A 25 -1.82 11.68 22.75
C ASP A 25 -1.70 10.95 21.40
N PHE A 26 -1.30 9.69 21.47
CA PHE A 26 -1.15 8.83 20.29
C PHE A 26 -2.22 7.75 20.30
N ILE A 27 -3.23 7.94 19.46
CA ILE A 27 -4.38 7.04 19.36
C ILE A 27 -4.14 6.09 18.19
N VAL A 28 -4.14 4.80 18.48
CA VAL A 28 -4.03 3.75 17.47
C VAL A 28 -5.41 3.14 17.26
N PHE A 29 -5.98 3.36 16.09
CA PHE A 29 -7.32 2.91 15.75
C PHE A 29 -7.31 1.53 15.09
N GLY A 30 -8.05 0.56 15.63
CA GLY A 30 -8.34 -0.74 15.02
C GLY A 30 -9.60 -0.67 14.17
N GLN A 31 -9.51 -0.96 12.87
CA GLN A 31 -10.68 -0.90 11.97
C GLN A 31 -11.70 -1.98 12.32
N ARG A 32 -12.99 -1.68 12.17
CA ARG A 32 -14.07 -2.68 12.21
C ARG A 32 -13.70 -3.90 11.34
N GLY A 33 -14.05 -5.09 11.82
CA GLY A 33 -13.81 -6.34 11.10
C GLY A 33 -12.37 -6.83 11.04
N THR A 34 -11.38 -6.09 11.53
CA THR A 34 -10.00 -6.62 11.68
C THR A 34 -9.88 -7.53 12.90
N ARG A 35 -8.78 -8.29 12.99
CA ARG A 35 -8.49 -9.31 14.04
C ARG A 35 -8.87 -8.94 15.48
N HIS A 36 -8.76 -7.67 15.87
CA HIS A 36 -9.03 -7.21 17.24
C HIS A 36 -10.39 -6.53 17.41
N ALA A 37 -11.18 -6.42 16.34
CA ALA A 37 -12.56 -5.93 16.40
C ALA A 37 -13.53 -7.08 16.69
N GLU A 38 -14.68 -6.75 17.24
CA GLU A 38 -15.80 -7.69 17.42
C GLU A 38 -16.99 -7.25 16.55
N PRO A 39 -17.40 -8.06 15.54
CA PRO A 39 -16.79 -9.31 15.10
C PRO A 39 -15.52 -9.10 14.25
N ALA A 40 -14.58 -10.05 14.32
CA ALA A 40 -13.44 -10.14 13.39
C ALA A 40 -13.82 -10.98 12.16
N LEU A 41 -13.60 -10.44 10.96
CA LEU A 41 -13.99 -11.08 9.70
C LEU A 41 -12.91 -12.04 9.18
N GLU A 42 -12.45 -12.94 10.04
CA GLU A 42 -11.41 -13.93 9.69
C GLU A 42 -11.97 -14.94 8.67
N CYS A 43 -11.18 -15.30 7.65
CA CYS A 43 -11.52 -16.33 6.66
C CYS A 43 -10.39 -17.35 6.50
N PRO A 44 -10.21 -18.29 7.45
CA PRO A 44 -9.23 -19.36 7.33
C PRO A 44 -9.41 -20.22 6.07
N GLU A 45 -10.64 -20.28 5.54
CA GLU A 45 -10.95 -20.93 4.26
C GLU A 45 -10.17 -20.30 3.10
N VAL A 46 -10.12 -18.96 3.07
CA VAL A 46 -9.43 -18.18 2.03
C VAL A 46 -7.91 -18.27 2.23
N ASP A 47 -7.41 -18.16 3.45
CA ASP A 47 -5.98 -18.34 3.75
C ASP A 47 -5.46 -19.71 3.27
N SER A 48 -6.21 -20.78 3.56
CA SER A 48 -5.86 -22.14 3.11
C SER A 48 -5.90 -22.28 1.58
N ALA A 49 -6.90 -21.67 0.93
CA ALA A 49 -6.99 -21.68 -0.53
C ALA A 49 -5.84 -20.88 -1.18
N LEU A 50 -5.39 -19.79 -0.58
CA LEU A 50 -4.25 -18.99 -1.03
C LEU A 50 -2.92 -19.73 -0.86
N ALA A 51 -2.77 -20.55 0.17
CA ALA A 51 -1.60 -21.42 0.31
C ALA A 51 -1.49 -22.43 -0.85
N THR A 52 -2.62 -22.84 -1.45
CA THR A 52 -2.67 -23.82 -2.54
C THR A 52 -2.93 -23.24 -3.94
N ARG A 53 -3.17 -21.92 -4.05
CA ARG A 53 -3.30 -21.08 -5.26
C ARG A 53 -4.09 -21.71 -6.43
N SER A 54 -5.27 -22.25 -6.18
CA SER A 54 -6.21 -22.66 -7.24
C SER A 54 -7.38 -21.69 -7.29
N ASP A 55 -7.58 -20.98 -8.41
CA ASP A 55 -8.65 -19.98 -8.56
C ASP A 55 -10.05 -20.57 -8.32
N ALA A 56 -10.28 -21.81 -8.79
CA ALA A 56 -11.50 -22.54 -8.52
C ALA A 56 -11.71 -22.79 -7.01
N ARG A 57 -10.63 -23.03 -6.26
CA ARG A 57 -10.68 -23.16 -4.79
C ARG A 57 -10.85 -21.82 -4.09
N LEU A 58 -10.28 -20.72 -4.61
CA LEU A 58 -10.42 -19.38 -4.05
C LEU A 58 -11.90 -18.93 -4.04
N GLY A 59 -12.60 -19.06 -5.17
CA GLY A 59 -14.02 -18.71 -5.23
C GLY A 59 -14.89 -19.60 -4.32
N ALA A 60 -14.58 -20.90 -4.20
CA ALA A 60 -15.28 -21.79 -3.28
C ALA A 60 -15.03 -21.42 -1.81
N ALA A 61 -13.78 -21.16 -1.44
CA ALA A 61 -13.39 -20.72 -0.11
C ALA A 61 -14.06 -19.41 0.31
N ALA A 62 -14.11 -18.42 -0.59
CA ALA A 62 -14.80 -17.16 -0.33
C ALA A 62 -16.31 -17.37 -0.12
N ARG A 63 -16.97 -18.23 -0.90
CA ARG A 63 -18.39 -18.59 -0.66
C ARG A 63 -18.60 -19.25 0.70
N THR A 64 -17.72 -20.17 1.08
CA THR A 64 -17.79 -20.83 2.39
C THR A 64 -17.61 -19.83 3.52
N CYS A 65 -16.61 -18.94 3.45
CA CYS A 65 -16.40 -17.91 4.47
C CYS A 65 -17.61 -16.95 4.54
N ARG A 66 -18.09 -16.45 3.39
CA ARG A 66 -19.28 -15.59 3.29
C ARG A 66 -20.47 -16.23 4.01
N ALA A 67 -20.80 -17.46 3.66
CA ALA A 67 -21.93 -18.18 4.25
C ALA A 67 -21.78 -18.36 5.77
N ARG A 68 -20.57 -18.65 6.26
CA ARG A 68 -20.29 -18.77 7.70
C ARG A 68 -20.50 -17.44 8.43
N LEU A 69 -19.98 -16.33 7.89
CA LEU A 69 -20.13 -15.01 8.50
C LEU A 69 -21.59 -14.54 8.49
N GLN A 70 -22.32 -14.75 7.39
CA GLN A 70 -23.74 -14.42 7.29
C GLN A 70 -24.61 -15.29 8.23
N ALA A 71 -24.26 -16.57 8.42
CA ALA A 71 -24.93 -17.43 9.40
C ALA A 71 -24.70 -16.97 10.86
N ALA A 72 -23.68 -16.15 11.09
CA ALA A 72 -23.42 -15.46 12.35
C ALA A 72 -24.05 -14.05 12.41
N ASP A 73 -24.99 -13.75 11.50
CA ASP A 73 -25.73 -12.48 11.40
C ASP A 73 -24.85 -11.25 11.12
N ILE A 74 -23.71 -11.46 10.44
CA ILE A 74 -22.79 -10.38 10.07
C ILE A 74 -23.17 -9.82 8.70
N ASP A 75 -23.52 -8.53 8.65
CA ASP A 75 -23.73 -7.80 7.40
C ASP A 75 -22.38 -7.40 6.76
N LEU A 76 -21.98 -8.15 5.74
CA LEU A 76 -20.72 -7.92 5.02
C LEU A 76 -20.69 -6.61 4.24
N ALA A 77 -21.85 -5.97 3.99
CA ALA A 77 -21.91 -4.66 3.36
C ALA A 77 -21.52 -3.52 4.32
N ALA A 78 -21.54 -3.73 5.64
CA ALA A 78 -21.27 -2.70 6.65
C ALA A 78 -19.78 -2.40 6.89
N TYR A 79 -18.89 -2.84 6.00
CA TYR A 79 -17.42 -2.80 6.19
C TYR A 79 -16.68 -1.97 5.14
N HIS A 80 -17.39 -1.18 4.32
CA HIS A 80 -16.78 -0.23 3.39
C HIS A 80 -16.21 1.01 4.11
N THR A 81 -15.39 1.80 3.42
CA THR A 81 -14.64 2.93 3.96
C THR A 81 -15.54 3.98 4.62
N ASP A 82 -16.73 4.30 4.10
CA ASP A 82 -17.64 5.27 4.79
C ASP A 82 -18.01 4.81 6.21
N ALA A 83 -18.14 3.50 6.40
CA ALA A 83 -18.47 2.96 7.71
C ALA A 83 -17.27 3.06 8.67
N ILE A 84 -16.05 2.98 8.13
CA ILE A 84 -14.80 3.16 8.88
C ILE A 84 -14.56 4.64 9.21
N THR A 85 -14.88 5.57 8.31
CA THR A 85 -14.76 7.01 8.59
C THR A 85 -15.80 7.45 9.62
N ALA A 86 -17.02 6.88 9.57
CA ALA A 86 -18.02 7.06 10.63
C ALA A 86 -17.52 6.55 12.00
N ASP A 87 -16.84 5.39 12.06
CA ASP A 87 -16.25 4.91 13.33
C ASP A 87 -15.20 5.87 13.89
N LEU A 88 -14.39 6.48 13.02
CA LEU A 88 -13.41 7.48 13.44
C LEU A 88 -14.13 8.70 14.02
N GLU A 89 -15.19 9.18 13.38
CA GLU A 89 -15.93 10.32 13.90
C GLU A 89 -16.62 10.02 15.24
N ASP A 90 -17.23 8.84 15.37
CA ASP A 90 -17.79 8.38 16.65
C ASP A 90 -16.70 8.30 17.74
N LEU A 91 -15.52 7.77 17.40
CA LEU A 91 -14.39 7.69 18.33
C LEU A 91 -13.92 9.08 18.77
N ARG A 92 -13.82 10.03 17.85
CA ARG A 92 -13.44 11.42 18.15
C ARG A 92 -14.41 12.05 19.15
N GLN A 93 -15.72 11.88 18.92
CA GLN A 93 -16.77 12.40 19.81
C GLN A 93 -16.73 11.75 21.19
N VAL A 94 -16.59 10.41 21.26
CA VAL A 94 -16.51 9.68 22.54
C VAL A 94 -15.30 10.07 23.37
N LEU A 95 -14.18 10.38 22.70
CA LEU A 95 -12.94 10.84 23.36
C LEU A 95 -12.94 12.35 23.65
N ASP A 96 -13.99 13.09 23.30
CA ASP A 96 -14.12 14.55 23.48
C ASP A 96 -12.95 15.33 22.82
N ILE A 97 -12.56 14.92 21.61
CA ILE A 97 -11.45 15.53 20.87
C ILE A 97 -12.00 16.55 19.87
N ASP A 98 -11.76 17.84 20.09
CA ASP A 98 -12.26 18.90 19.20
C ASP A 98 -11.66 18.80 17.77
N HIS A 99 -10.33 18.70 17.69
CA HIS A 99 -9.60 18.51 16.44
C HIS A 99 -8.47 17.48 16.62
N TRP A 100 -8.20 16.71 15.57
CA TRP A 100 -7.10 15.74 15.56
C TRP A 100 -6.30 15.76 14.25
N ILE A 101 -5.15 15.09 14.30
CA ILE A 101 -4.30 14.86 13.13
C ILE A 101 -4.44 13.41 12.73
N LEU A 102 -4.85 13.16 11.49
CA LEU A 102 -4.92 11.80 10.97
C LEU A 102 -3.60 11.40 10.32
N PHE A 103 -3.05 10.26 10.74
CA PHE A 103 -1.90 9.62 10.11
C PHE A 103 -2.36 8.35 9.39
N GLY A 104 -2.37 8.42 8.06
CA GLY A 104 -2.71 7.30 7.19
C GLY A 104 -1.48 6.68 6.56
N THR A 105 -1.50 5.36 6.38
CA THR A 105 -0.49 4.63 5.59
C THR A 105 -1.20 3.73 4.60
N SER A 106 -0.79 3.76 3.32
CA SER A 106 -1.39 2.93 2.26
C SER A 106 -2.91 3.11 2.22
N TYR A 107 -3.73 2.04 2.28
CA TYR A 107 -5.20 2.16 2.42
C TYR A 107 -5.67 3.07 3.58
N GLY A 108 -4.89 3.22 4.65
CA GLY A 108 -5.22 4.18 5.71
C GLY A 108 -5.25 5.64 5.22
N THR A 109 -4.51 5.97 4.16
CA THR A 109 -4.58 7.31 3.52
C THR A 109 -5.90 7.52 2.79
N ARG A 110 -6.51 6.45 2.24
CA ARG A 110 -7.84 6.49 1.65
C ARG A 110 -8.90 6.82 2.70
N ILE A 111 -8.81 6.19 3.87
CA ILE A 111 -9.68 6.50 5.02
C ILE A 111 -9.51 7.97 5.44
N ALA A 112 -8.27 8.46 5.57
CA ALA A 112 -8.01 9.85 5.96
C ALA A 112 -8.54 10.87 4.93
N LEU A 113 -8.38 10.58 3.64
CA LEU A 113 -8.92 11.39 2.55
C LEU A 113 -10.46 11.43 2.56
N ASP A 114 -11.10 10.29 2.79
CA ASP A 114 -12.57 10.22 2.89
C ASP A 114 -13.07 10.95 4.15
N TYR A 115 -12.40 10.81 5.29
CA TYR A 115 -12.72 11.61 6.49
C TYR A 115 -12.57 13.12 6.21
N ALA A 116 -11.53 13.54 5.49
CA ALA A 116 -11.34 14.95 5.10
C ALA A 116 -12.38 15.47 4.11
N ARG A 117 -13.06 14.58 3.37
CA ARG A 117 -14.19 14.94 2.49
C ARG A 117 -15.46 15.13 3.31
N ASP A 118 -15.71 14.24 4.26
CA ASP A 118 -17.00 14.13 4.95
C ASP A 118 -17.06 15.04 6.19
N VAL A 119 -15.94 15.20 6.90
CA VAL A 119 -15.86 15.92 8.18
C VAL A 119 -14.57 16.78 8.28
N PRO A 120 -14.29 17.68 7.32
CA PRO A 120 -13.05 18.46 7.29
C PRO A 120 -12.85 19.38 8.50
N GLU A 121 -13.93 19.83 9.15
CA GLU A 121 -13.91 20.79 10.26
C GLU A 121 -13.22 20.26 11.51
N HIS A 122 -13.10 18.94 11.67
CA HIS A 122 -12.46 18.31 12.83
C HIS A 122 -11.02 17.86 12.56
N LEU A 123 -10.46 18.19 11.38
CA LEU A 123 -9.07 17.90 11.04
C LEU A 123 -8.16 19.11 11.23
N ALA A 124 -7.19 18.98 12.13
CA ALA A 124 -6.10 19.95 12.25
C ALA A 124 -5.07 19.79 11.11
N ALA A 125 -4.77 18.55 10.72
CA ALA A 125 -3.88 18.21 9.61
C ALA A 125 -4.03 16.72 9.24
N MET A 126 -3.45 16.31 8.10
CA MET A 126 -3.28 14.90 7.77
C MET A 126 -1.89 14.57 7.20
N VAL A 127 -1.34 13.42 7.59
CA VAL A 127 -0.15 12.81 7.00
C VAL A 127 -0.58 11.59 6.22
N LEU A 128 -0.27 11.58 4.92
CA LEU A 128 -0.58 10.52 4.00
C LEU A 128 0.72 9.83 3.56
N ASP A 129 1.09 8.74 4.23
CA ASP A 129 2.22 7.92 3.85
C ASP A 129 1.81 6.88 2.81
N SER A 130 2.45 6.94 1.64
CA SER A 130 2.24 6.07 0.49
C SER A 130 0.78 6.14 -0.01
N PRO A 131 0.35 7.31 -0.54
CA PRO A 131 -1.06 7.66 -0.71
C PRO A 131 -1.83 6.79 -1.70
N LEU A 132 -3.06 6.43 -1.33
CA LEU A 132 -4.06 5.75 -2.16
C LEU A 132 -5.27 6.68 -2.38
N PRO A 133 -5.26 7.51 -3.44
CA PRO A 133 -6.32 8.48 -3.69
C PRO A 133 -7.65 7.82 -4.12
N PRO A 134 -8.80 8.35 -3.71
CA PRO A 134 -10.02 8.54 -4.51
C PRO A 134 -10.20 7.72 -5.80
N GLU A 135 -9.56 8.32 -6.78
CA GLU A 135 -9.79 8.24 -8.20
C GLU A 135 -8.86 7.25 -8.90
N VAL A 136 -7.89 6.68 -8.19
CA VAL A 136 -6.99 5.70 -8.77
C VAL A 136 -7.68 4.35 -8.90
N ARG A 137 -7.51 3.72 -10.06
CA ARG A 137 -8.01 2.36 -10.28
C ARG A 137 -6.86 1.42 -10.00
N TYR A 138 -6.70 1.05 -8.73
CA TYR A 138 -5.56 0.26 -8.24
C TYR A 138 -5.28 -0.95 -9.14
N ASP A 139 -6.30 -1.79 -9.35
CA ASP A 139 -6.19 -3.00 -10.17
C ASP A 139 -5.82 -2.66 -11.63
N ASP A 140 -6.27 -1.55 -12.19
CA ASP A 140 -5.98 -1.21 -13.59
C ASP A 140 -4.55 -0.68 -13.78
N GLU A 141 -3.99 -0.05 -12.74
CA GLU A 141 -2.71 0.66 -12.78
C GLU A 141 -1.55 -0.18 -12.18
N SER A 142 -1.83 -1.17 -11.33
CA SER A 142 -0.85 -1.98 -10.56
C SER A 142 0.32 -2.53 -11.40
N ALA A 143 0.02 -3.19 -12.52
CA ALA A 143 1.02 -3.82 -13.38
C ALA A 143 1.94 -2.79 -14.05
N ARG A 144 1.40 -1.60 -14.36
CA ARG A 144 2.20 -0.48 -14.89
C ARG A 144 3.09 0.08 -13.81
N ASN A 145 2.56 0.30 -12.61
CA ASN A 145 3.32 0.85 -11.48
C ASN A 145 4.55 -0.02 -11.15
N LEU A 146 4.36 -1.34 -11.07
CA LEU A 146 5.47 -2.27 -10.88
C LEU A 146 6.49 -2.18 -12.02
N ARG A 147 6.02 -2.18 -13.27
CA ARG A 147 6.91 -2.06 -14.43
C ARG A 147 7.77 -0.80 -14.36
N ASP A 148 7.15 0.33 -14.02
CA ASP A 148 7.82 1.61 -13.97
C ASP A 148 8.81 1.66 -12.79
N ALA A 149 8.50 1.03 -11.65
CA ALA A 149 9.44 0.86 -10.53
C ALA A 149 10.64 -0.03 -10.90
N ILE A 150 10.41 -1.14 -11.61
CA ILE A 150 11.48 -2.02 -12.12
C ILE A 150 12.38 -1.27 -13.12
N ILE A 151 11.78 -0.51 -14.04
CA ILE A 151 12.55 0.31 -15.00
C ILE A 151 13.39 1.35 -14.25
N ARG A 152 12.87 1.96 -13.19
CA ARG A 152 13.63 2.90 -12.37
C ARG A 152 14.85 2.24 -11.73
N VAL A 153 14.73 1.02 -11.20
CA VAL A 153 15.88 0.26 -10.66
C VAL A 153 16.93 0.03 -11.74
N ILE A 154 16.51 -0.34 -12.95
CA ILE A 154 17.42 -0.54 -14.08
C ILE A 154 18.15 0.75 -14.43
N ASP A 155 17.40 1.85 -14.60
CA ASP A 155 17.96 3.14 -15.00
C ASP A 155 18.96 3.65 -13.95
N ASP A 156 18.67 3.48 -12.66
CA ASP A 156 19.57 3.90 -11.57
C ASP A 156 20.81 2.98 -11.48
N CYS A 157 20.64 1.67 -11.64
CA CYS A 157 21.78 0.74 -11.72
C CYS A 157 22.70 1.06 -12.91
N ASP A 158 22.12 1.38 -14.08
CA ASP A 158 22.87 1.77 -15.27
C ASP A 158 23.57 3.13 -15.08
N ALA A 159 23.04 4.03 -14.23
CA ALA A 159 23.72 5.28 -13.90
C ALA A 159 24.92 5.06 -12.98
N GLN A 160 24.86 4.08 -12.07
CA GLN A 160 25.93 3.77 -11.12
C GLN A 160 27.02 2.89 -11.74
N ALA A 161 28.28 3.35 -11.71
CA ALA A 161 29.40 2.64 -12.36
C ALA A 161 29.63 1.22 -11.81
N THR A 162 29.49 1.04 -10.50
CA THR A 162 29.63 -0.25 -9.80
C THR A 162 28.51 -1.23 -10.19
N CYS A 163 27.25 -0.78 -10.12
CA CYS A 163 26.10 -1.61 -10.45
C CYS A 163 26.09 -2.02 -11.94
N ARG A 164 26.29 -1.07 -12.85
CA ARG A 164 26.41 -1.34 -14.29
C ARG A 164 27.54 -2.32 -14.63
N ALA A 165 28.68 -2.23 -13.95
CA ALA A 165 29.79 -3.17 -14.16
C ALA A 165 29.45 -4.58 -13.65
N ALA A 166 28.73 -4.69 -12.53
CA ALA A 166 28.27 -5.96 -11.97
C ALA A 166 27.16 -6.61 -12.81
N TYR A 167 26.24 -5.80 -13.36
CA TYR A 167 25.04 -6.25 -14.07
C TYR A 167 24.91 -5.63 -15.46
N PRO A 168 25.83 -5.91 -16.40
CA PRO A 168 25.78 -5.32 -17.73
C PRO A 168 24.49 -5.68 -18.47
N GLU A 169 23.90 -4.70 -19.17
CA GLU A 169 22.68 -4.87 -19.97
C GLU A 169 21.50 -5.45 -19.17
N LEU A 170 21.39 -5.12 -17.87
CA LEU A 170 20.43 -5.73 -16.95
C LEU A 170 19.00 -5.68 -17.49
N GLY A 171 18.52 -4.50 -17.88
CA GLY A 171 17.16 -4.32 -18.36
C GLY A 171 16.84 -5.19 -19.58
N ARG A 172 17.74 -5.24 -20.56
CA ARG A 172 17.59 -6.07 -21.77
C ARG A 172 17.51 -7.55 -21.40
N ARG A 173 18.43 -8.04 -20.56
CA ARG A 173 18.47 -9.45 -20.14
C ARG A 173 17.25 -9.84 -19.32
N PHE A 174 16.84 -8.97 -18.38
CA PHE A 174 15.68 -9.17 -17.55
C PHE A 174 14.38 -9.25 -18.38
N PHE A 175 14.07 -8.25 -19.20
CA PHE A 175 12.82 -8.26 -19.97
C PHE A 175 12.77 -9.35 -21.05
N MET A 176 13.91 -9.78 -21.62
CA MET A 176 13.93 -10.95 -22.50
C MET A 176 13.52 -12.25 -21.78
N ALA A 177 13.90 -12.42 -20.51
CA ALA A 177 13.51 -13.58 -19.72
C ALA A 177 12.01 -13.62 -19.38
N PHE A 178 11.31 -12.48 -19.50
CA PHE A 178 9.88 -12.34 -19.20
C PHE A 178 8.94 -12.72 -20.35
N ASN A 179 9.45 -13.01 -21.55
CA ASN A 179 8.62 -13.27 -22.73
C ASN A 179 7.96 -14.68 -22.78
N VAL A 180 7.86 -15.39 -21.64
CA VAL A 180 7.32 -16.77 -21.53
C VAL A 180 6.18 -16.80 -20.47
N ALA A 181 4.95 -16.64 -20.94
CA ALA A 181 3.83 -15.93 -20.29
C ALA A 181 3.16 -16.50 -18.99
N GLU A 182 3.80 -17.32 -18.17
CA GLU A 182 3.26 -17.66 -16.81
C GLU A 182 4.32 -17.71 -15.71
N ARG A 183 5.54 -18.16 -16.02
CA ARG A 183 6.65 -18.20 -15.06
C ARG A 183 7.14 -16.80 -14.69
N SER A 184 7.05 -15.89 -15.65
CA SER A 184 7.58 -14.52 -15.58
C SER A 184 6.91 -13.71 -14.47
N THR A 185 5.59 -13.79 -14.34
CA THR A 185 4.83 -13.04 -13.34
C THR A 185 5.18 -13.42 -11.88
N ARG A 186 5.40 -14.72 -11.61
CA ARG A 186 5.80 -15.19 -10.27
C ARG A 186 7.22 -14.76 -9.91
N LEU A 187 8.09 -14.63 -10.90
CA LEU A 187 9.46 -14.15 -10.73
C LEU A 187 9.50 -12.64 -10.46
N ALA A 188 8.64 -11.85 -11.13
CA ALA A 188 8.50 -10.43 -10.80
C ALA A 188 7.98 -10.20 -9.37
N ALA A 189 7.11 -11.08 -8.87
CA ALA A 189 6.60 -11.03 -7.49
C ALA A 189 7.69 -11.27 -6.43
N MET A 190 8.86 -11.79 -6.81
CA MET A 190 9.99 -11.93 -5.89
C MET A 190 10.81 -10.65 -5.75
N ILE A 191 10.65 -9.70 -6.68
CA ILE A 191 11.36 -8.42 -6.62
C ILE A 191 10.60 -7.53 -5.63
N ASP A 192 11.11 -7.51 -4.40
CA ASP A 192 10.62 -6.62 -3.38
C ASP A 192 11.14 -5.21 -3.63
N LEU A 193 10.24 -4.29 -3.99
CA LEU A 193 10.50 -2.86 -4.08
C LEU A 193 9.75 -2.08 -3.00
N THR A 194 9.25 -2.79 -1.98
CA THR A 194 8.49 -2.22 -0.87
C THR A 194 9.37 -1.89 0.32
N SER A 195 10.58 -2.43 0.41
CA SER A 195 11.57 -2.17 1.47
C SER A 195 12.90 -1.66 0.90
N ALA A 196 13.68 -0.96 1.73
CA ALA A 196 15.01 -0.50 1.34
C ALA A 196 15.93 -1.68 0.96
N ASP A 197 15.93 -2.75 1.76
CA ASP A 197 16.74 -3.96 1.51
C ASP A 197 16.35 -4.67 0.22
N GLY A 198 15.05 -4.72 -0.09
CA GLY A 198 14.54 -5.26 -1.34
C GLY A 198 15.04 -4.46 -2.54
N ILE A 199 15.01 -3.12 -2.45
CA ILE A 199 15.46 -2.21 -3.50
C ILE A 199 16.96 -2.36 -3.76
N THR A 200 17.79 -2.39 -2.71
CA THR A 200 19.27 -2.53 -2.85
C THR A 200 19.66 -3.89 -3.46
N SER A 201 18.90 -4.95 -3.17
CA SER A 201 19.12 -6.31 -3.69
C SER A 201 18.51 -6.55 -5.08
N ALA A 202 17.63 -5.66 -5.56
CA ALA A 202 16.82 -5.90 -6.75
C ALA A 202 17.64 -6.18 -8.02
N PRO A 203 18.73 -5.45 -8.35
CA PRO A 203 19.53 -5.75 -9.54
C PRO A 203 20.11 -7.17 -9.54
N GLY A 204 20.62 -7.64 -8.40
CA GLY A 204 21.15 -9.00 -8.25
C GLY A 204 20.09 -10.07 -8.46
N LEU A 205 18.89 -9.88 -7.93
CA LEU A 205 17.77 -10.80 -8.15
C LEU A 205 17.31 -10.78 -9.61
N MET A 206 17.18 -9.61 -10.23
CA MET A 206 16.81 -9.46 -11.64
C MET A 206 17.81 -10.17 -12.56
N ASP A 207 19.10 -10.03 -12.25
CA ASP A 207 20.19 -10.69 -12.94
C ASP A 207 20.16 -12.22 -12.78
N ALA A 208 19.87 -12.71 -11.57
CA ALA A 208 19.69 -14.13 -11.28
C ALA A 208 18.48 -14.73 -12.02
N ILE A 209 17.36 -13.99 -12.07
CA ILE A 209 16.17 -14.34 -12.88
C ILE A 209 16.55 -14.42 -14.37
N ALA A 210 17.26 -13.43 -14.89
CA ALA A 210 17.67 -13.37 -16.29
C ALA A 210 18.59 -14.53 -16.70
N ARG A 211 19.38 -15.08 -15.77
CA ARG A 211 20.22 -16.27 -15.98
C ARG A 211 19.50 -17.60 -15.75
N GLY A 212 18.25 -17.58 -15.31
CA GLY A 212 17.52 -18.79 -14.90
C GLY A 212 18.08 -19.44 -13.62
N ALA A 213 18.81 -18.68 -12.81
CA ALA A 213 19.37 -19.16 -11.54
C ALA A 213 18.33 -19.20 -10.40
N VAL A 214 17.19 -18.55 -10.60
CA VAL A 214 16.04 -18.54 -9.67
C VAL A 214 14.89 -19.30 -10.31
N ALA A 215 14.41 -20.33 -9.62
CA ALA A 215 13.17 -20.99 -9.99
C ALA A 215 11.99 -20.17 -9.48
N ALA A 216 10.95 -20.03 -10.31
CA ALA A 216 9.69 -19.49 -9.83
C ALA A 216 9.20 -20.38 -8.67
N PRO A 217 8.77 -19.80 -7.54
CA PRO A 217 8.38 -20.61 -6.41
C PRO A 217 7.12 -21.42 -6.78
N GLU A 218 7.10 -22.70 -6.37
CA GLU A 218 6.00 -23.63 -6.69
C GLU A 218 4.66 -23.14 -6.11
N SER A 219 4.74 -22.46 -4.96
CA SER A 219 3.70 -21.62 -4.37
C SER A 219 4.24 -20.20 -4.23
N GLY A 220 3.50 -19.17 -4.63
CA GLY A 220 3.89 -17.79 -4.26
C GLY A 220 3.97 -17.70 -2.74
N SER A 221 4.95 -16.95 -2.21
CA SER A 221 5.27 -16.81 -0.77
C SER A 221 4.01 -16.79 0.10
N GLY A 222 3.65 -17.97 0.62
CA GLY A 222 2.40 -18.23 1.35
C GLY A 222 2.71 -18.51 2.81
N GLY A 223 3.18 -17.49 3.53
CA GLY A 223 2.96 -17.44 4.97
C GLY A 223 1.47 -17.20 5.27
N SER A 224 1.03 -17.36 6.53
CA SER A 224 -0.31 -16.90 6.90
C SER A 224 -0.41 -15.42 6.51
N SER A 225 -1.45 -15.05 5.79
CA SER A 225 -1.58 -13.64 5.45
C SER A 225 -1.78 -12.83 6.73
N GLY A 226 -1.18 -11.64 6.82
CA GLY A 226 -1.48 -10.70 7.90
C GLY A 226 -2.88 -10.06 7.77
N PHE A 227 -3.68 -10.53 6.81
CA PHE A 227 -4.97 -9.96 6.47
C PHE A 227 -6.10 -10.74 7.13
N THR A 228 -7.01 -10.00 7.76
CA THR A 228 -8.37 -10.47 8.04
C THR A 228 -9.16 -10.43 6.73
N TRP A 229 -9.21 -11.57 6.02
CA TRP A 229 -9.67 -11.64 4.64
C TRP A 229 -11.10 -11.21 4.40
N GLY A 230 -12.04 -11.47 5.31
CA GLY A 230 -13.42 -11.04 5.11
C GLY A 230 -13.53 -9.51 5.12
N MET A 231 -12.79 -8.83 5.99
CA MET A 231 -12.70 -7.36 5.98
C MET A 231 -12.09 -6.85 4.67
N ARG A 232 -10.98 -7.47 4.26
CA ARG A 232 -10.32 -7.14 2.99
C ARG A 232 -11.25 -7.30 1.78
N LEU A 233 -12.00 -8.40 1.72
CA LEU A 233 -12.94 -8.68 0.64
C LEU A 233 -14.14 -7.73 0.67
N SER A 234 -14.69 -7.41 1.85
CA SER A 234 -15.80 -6.46 1.96
C SER A 234 -15.44 -5.07 1.45
N VAL A 235 -14.26 -4.55 1.79
CA VAL A 235 -13.77 -3.27 1.25
C VAL A 235 -13.44 -3.39 -0.24
N TRP A 236 -12.56 -4.32 -0.62
CA TRP A 236 -12.02 -4.35 -1.99
C TRP A 236 -13.11 -4.63 -3.03
N CYS A 237 -14.03 -5.53 -2.71
CA CYS A 237 -15.08 -5.94 -3.63
C CYS A 237 -16.22 -4.93 -3.73
N SER A 238 -16.40 -4.06 -2.74
CA SER A 238 -17.35 -2.95 -2.82
C SER A 238 -16.73 -1.69 -3.45
N GLU A 239 -15.40 -1.49 -3.34
CA GLU A 239 -14.79 -0.20 -3.67
C GLU A 239 -13.81 -0.20 -4.85
N ALA A 240 -12.99 -1.23 -5.00
CA ALA A 240 -11.99 -1.29 -6.08
C ALA A 240 -12.52 -2.11 -7.26
N TRP A 241 -13.03 -3.30 -6.97
CA TRP A 241 -13.47 -4.26 -7.98
C TRP A 241 -14.54 -3.72 -8.96
N PRO A 242 -15.66 -3.11 -8.52
CA PRO A 242 -16.74 -2.72 -9.43
C PRO A 242 -16.33 -1.62 -10.42
N PHE A 243 -15.22 -0.94 -10.14
CA PHE A 243 -14.67 0.18 -10.90
C PHE A 243 -13.36 -0.19 -11.62
N SER A 244 -12.89 -1.43 -11.53
CA SER A 244 -11.81 -1.90 -12.39
C SER A 244 -12.33 -2.16 -13.81
N LYS A 245 -11.54 -1.80 -14.83
CA LYS A 245 -11.76 -2.27 -16.20
C LYS A 245 -11.63 -3.80 -16.29
N ARG A 246 -10.73 -4.39 -15.50
CA ARG A 246 -10.52 -5.85 -15.47
C ARG A 246 -11.75 -6.62 -15.03
N ALA A 247 -12.55 -6.06 -14.12
CA ALA A 247 -13.83 -6.65 -13.72
C ALA A 247 -14.81 -6.81 -14.90
N ARG A 248 -14.66 -6.00 -15.95
CA ARG A 248 -15.52 -6.01 -17.14
C ARG A 248 -14.97 -6.88 -18.27
N GLU A 249 -13.65 -7.11 -18.31
CA GLU A 249 -12.98 -7.74 -19.46
C GLU A 249 -12.54 -9.20 -19.22
N ASP A 250 -12.54 -9.70 -17.97
CA ASP A 250 -12.07 -11.05 -17.58
C ASP A 250 -10.68 -11.40 -18.18
N ARG A 251 -9.85 -10.38 -18.44
CA ARG A 251 -8.52 -10.52 -19.03
C ARG A 251 -7.47 -10.66 -17.93
N PRO A 252 -6.55 -11.63 -18.03
CA PRO A 252 -5.36 -11.64 -17.18
C PRO A 252 -4.57 -10.38 -17.50
N ALA A 253 -4.04 -9.71 -16.47
CA ALA A 253 -3.12 -8.62 -16.76
C ALA A 253 -1.84 -9.22 -17.37
N GLY A 254 -1.18 -8.44 -18.23
CA GLY A 254 -0.13 -8.92 -19.13
C GLY A 254 1.11 -9.53 -18.45
N VAL A 255 2.28 -9.43 -19.09
CA VAL A 255 3.51 -10.11 -18.65
C VAL A 255 3.94 -9.82 -17.18
N LEU A 256 3.48 -8.71 -16.59
CA LEU A 256 3.67 -8.35 -15.18
C LEU A 256 2.37 -8.35 -14.35
N GLY A 257 1.26 -8.74 -14.97
CA GLY A 257 -0.11 -8.57 -14.50
C GLY A 257 -0.66 -9.69 -13.63
N GLY A 258 0.19 -10.26 -12.78
CA GLY A 258 -0.21 -11.15 -11.70
C GLY A 258 0.80 -11.11 -10.55
N TYR A 259 1.52 -9.99 -10.44
CA TYR A 259 2.25 -9.57 -9.23
C TYR A 259 1.32 -9.44 -8.00
N GLU A 260 0.02 -9.53 -8.23
CA GLU A 260 -1.09 -9.24 -7.33
C GLU A 260 -1.27 -10.25 -6.20
N SER A 261 -0.25 -10.43 -5.36
CA SER A 261 -0.50 -10.86 -3.97
C SER A 261 -1.38 -9.84 -3.23
N ALA A 262 -1.33 -8.57 -3.66
CA ALA A 262 -2.09 -7.45 -3.09
C ALA A 262 -3.38 -7.06 -3.84
N ALA A 263 -3.75 -7.68 -4.97
CA ALA A 263 -5.10 -7.48 -5.56
C ALA A 263 -5.97 -8.70 -5.32
N VAL A 264 -7.28 -8.47 -5.18
CA VAL A 264 -8.23 -9.55 -4.94
C VAL A 264 -8.63 -10.18 -6.28
N ALA A 265 -8.41 -11.49 -6.41
CA ALA A 265 -8.77 -12.22 -7.62
C ALA A 265 -10.27 -12.04 -7.97
N PRO A 266 -10.65 -11.90 -9.26
CA PRO A 266 -12.04 -11.81 -9.70
C PRO A 266 -12.99 -12.83 -9.10
N ALA A 267 -12.53 -14.08 -8.96
CA ALA A 267 -13.29 -15.19 -8.40
C ALA A 267 -13.66 -14.97 -6.93
N LEU A 268 -12.83 -14.26 -6.15
CA LEU A 268 -13.11 -13.92 -4.76
C LEU A 268 -14.23 -12.88 -4.68
N CYS A 269 -14.17 -11.79 -5.47
CA CYS A 269 -15.23 -10.77 -5.43
C CYS A 269 -16.57 -11.25 -5.98
N ARG A 270 -16.57 -12.07 -7.04
CA ARG A 270 -17.78 -12.74 -7.54
C ARG A 270 -18.41 -13.68 -6.50
N ALA A 271 -17.59 -14.29 -5.65
CA ALA A 271 -18.06 -15.18 -4.58
C ALA A 271 -18.50 -14.41 -3.32
N TRP A 272 -17.81 -13.32 -2.99
CA TRP A 272 -18.09 -12.48 -1.83
C TRP A 272 -19.37 -11.67 -2.01
N ASP A 273 -19.59 -11.11 -3.21
CA ASP A 273 -20.88 -10.59 -3.68
C ASP A 273 -21.54 -9.64 -2.65
N VAL A 274 -20.80 -8.57 -2.36
CA VAL A 274 -21.25 -7.41 -1.60
C VAL A 274 -21.64 -6.29 -2.57
N PRO A 275 -22.61 -5.43 -2.22
CA PRO A 275 -22.98 -4.31 -3.07
C PRO A 275 -21.79 -3.34 -3.25
N PRO A 276 -21.71 -2.66 -4.41
CA PRO A 276 -20.73 -1.59 -4.57
C PRO A 276 -21.01 -0.47 -3.57
N ARG A 277 -19.95 0.18 -3.10
CA ARG A 277 -20.08 1.41 -2.30
C ARG A 277 -20.86 2.46 -3.12
N PRO A 278 -21.73 3.29 -2.51
CA PRO A 278 -22.43 4.36 -3.23
C PRO A 278 -21.49 5.51 -3.61
N ALA A 279 -21.61 6.05 -4.84
CA ALA A 279 -20.92 7.27 -5.29
C ALA A 279 -21.13 8.46 -4.32
N PRO A 280 -20.19 9.43 -4.18
CA PRO A 280 -19.07 9.79 -5.08
C PRO A 280 -17.66 9.34 -4.64
N PHE A 281 -17.52 8.22 -3.94
CA PHE A 281 -16.24 7.73 -3.42
C PHE A 281 -15.10 7.50 -4.42
N VAL A 282 -15.31 7.52 -5.74
CA VAL A 282 -14.22 7.42 -6.73
C VAL A 282 -13.76 8.78 -7.25
N GLU A 283 -14.33 9.87 -6.75
CA GLU A 283 -13.96 11.23 -7.12
C GLU A 283 -12.78 11.76 -6.29
N PRO A 284 -11.91 12.61 -6.83
CA PRO A 284 -10.84 13.25 -6.07
C PRO A 284 -11.37 14.02 -4.85
N VAL A 285 -10.62 13.96 -3.74
CA VAL A 285 -10.95 14.74 -2.53
C VAL A 285 -10.44 16.15 -2.69
N VAL A 286 -11.33 17.12 -2.54
CA VAL A 286 -11.00 18.54 -2.49
C VAL A 286 -10.95 18.98 -1.04
N SER A 287 -9.79 19.46 -0.59
CA SER A 287 -9.64 19.91 0.81
C SER A 287 -8.58 21.01 0.95
N SER A 288 -8.79 21.89 1.93
CA SER A 288 -7.80 22.88 2.38
C SER A 288 -7.12 22.48 3.70
N VAL A 289 -7.41 21.30 4.24
CA VAL A 289 -6.72 20.78 5.44
C VAL A 289 -5.22 20.68 5.14
N PRO A 290 -4.34 21.19 6.03
CA PRO A 290 -2.90 21.02 5.88
C PRO A 290 -2.55 19.54 5.68
N THR A 291 -1.88 19.22 4.58
CA THR A 291 -1.63 17.82 4.18
C THR A 291 -0.18 17.58 3.77
N LEU A 292 0.47 16.62 4.45
CA LEU A 292 1.76 16.11 4.02
C LEU A 292 1.57 14.77 3.33
N LEU A 293 2.06 14.63 2.10
CA LEU A 293 2.08 13.36 1.37
C LEU A 293 3.53 12.87 1.28
N ILE A 294 3.81 11.67 1.76
CA ILE A 294 5.12 11.03 1.68
C ILE A 294 5.00 9.82 0.76
N ALA A 295 5.89 9.67 -0.21
CA ALA A 295 5.94 8.50 -1.09
C ALA A 295 7.38 8.00 -1.24
N GLY A 296 7.57 6.68 -1.35
CA GLY A 296 8.86 6.13 -1.73
C GLY A 296 9.10 6.27 -3.23
N GLU A 297 10.33 6.60 -3.61
CA GLU A 297 10.74 6.72 -5.01
C GLU A 297 10.48 5.44 -5.83
N PHE A 298 10.61 4.27 -5.20
CA PHE A 298 10.47 2.97 -5.84
C PHE A 298 9.16 2.25 -5.50
N ASP A 299 8.25 2.88 -4.76
CA ASP A 299 6.98 2.29 -4.33
C ASP A 299 6.15 1.80 -5.53
N PRO A 300 5.97 0.48 -5.73
CA PRO A 300 5.19 -0.05 -6.83
C PRO A 300 3.69 -0.14 -6.50
N LEU A 301 3.30 -0.01 -5.23
CA LEU A 301 1.93 -0.21 -4.74
C LEU A 301 1.15 1.10 -4.77
N THR A 302 1.74 2.18 -4.27
CA THR A 302 1.16 3.53 -4.26
C THR A 302 2.21 4.56 -4.70
N PRO A 303 2.54 4.59 -6.01
CA PRO A 303 3.71 5.30 -6.52
C PRO A 303 3.64 6.82 -6.29
N PRO A 304 4.78 7.54 -6.38
CA PRO A 304 4.83 9.00 -6.25
C PRO A 304 3.89 9.76 -7.19
N THR A 305 3.56 9.18 -8.35
CA THR A 305 2.60 9.75 -9.29
C THR A 305 1.19 9.85 -8.72
N TRP A 306 0.79 8.92 -7.84
CA TRP A 306 -0.48 8.96 -7.13
C TRP A 306 -0.48 9.99 -6.00
N ALA A 307 0.63 10.12 -5.26
CA ALA A 307 0.78 11.21 -4.30
C ALA A 307 0.59 12.59 -4.97
N ARG A 308 1.20 12.80 -6.14
CA ARG A 308 1.00 14.04 -6.92
C ARG A 308 -0.44 14.19 -7.43
N ARG A 309 -1.12 13.09 -7.75
CA ARG A 309 -2.52 13.10 -8.19
C ARG A 309 -3.45 13.56 -7.05
N ALA A 310 -3.31 12.98 -5.86
CA ALA A 310 -4.03 13.44 -4.67
C ALA A 310 -3.74 14.91 -4.37
N ALA A 311 -2.46 15.32 -4.38
CA ALA A 311 -2.06 16.69 -4.07
C ALA A 311 -2.70 17.75 -5.00
N ALA A 312 -3.08 17.38 -6.22
CA ALA A 312 -3.65 18.31 -7.21
C ALA A 312 -4.97 18.94 -6.77
N SER A 313 -5.72 18.29 -5.87
CA SER A 313 -6.98 18.80 -5.30
C SER A 313 -6.87 19.18 -3.81
N LEU A 314 -5.66 19.14 -3.24
CA LEU A 314 -5.40 19.48 -1.84
C LEU A 314 -4.64 20.81 -1.78
N ALA A 315 -5.37 21.89 -1.52
CA ALA A 315 -4.87 23.27 -1.69
C ALA A 315 -3.67 23.62 -0.78
N ASN A 316 -3.60 23.01 0.40
CA ASN A 316 -2.55 23.22 1.40
C ASN A 316 -1.73 21.94 1.58
N SER A 317 -1.10 21.47 0.50
CA SER A 317 -0.37 20.20 0.51
C SER A 317 1.07 20.28 0.01
N ARG A 318 1.90 19.33 0.47
CA ARG A 318 3.26 19.11 -0.05
C ARG A 318 3.49 17.63 -0.25
N VAL A 319 4.06 17.28 -1.41
CA VAL A 319 4.53 15.92 -1.72
C VAL A 319 6.03 15.84 -1.45
N ILE A 320 6.42 14.89 -0.62
CA ILE A 320 7.82 14.49 -0.38
C ILE A 320 8.03 13.11 -0.99
N VAL A 321 9.04 12.98 -1.84
CA VAL A 321 9.44 11.70 -2.41
C VAL A 321 10.76 11.29 -1.77
N VAL A 322 10.74 10.20 -0.99
CA VAL A 322 11.90 9.67 -0.29
C VAL A 322 12.78 8.91 -1.28
N ARG A 323 14.01 9.39 -1.49
CA ARG A 323 15.00 8.76 -2.35
C ARG A 323 15.37 7.38 -1.83
N GLY A 324 15.43 6.38 -2.71
CA GLY A 324 15.64 4.99 -2.28
C GLY A 324 14.50 4.38 -1.45
N GLY A 325 13.42 5.13 -1.19
CA GLY A 325 12.31 4.65 -0.37
C GLY A 325 11.38 3.70 -1.13
N GLY A 326 10.91 2.67 -0.41
CA GLY A 326 9.87 1.74 -0.85
C GLY A 326 8.48 2.13 -0.37
N HIS A 327 7.65 1.15 -0.05
CA HIS A 327 6.29 1.38 0.43
C HIS A 327 6.28 1.72 1.92
N SER A 328 5.53 2.75 2.28
CA SER A 328 5.43 3.31 3.64
C SER A 328 6.76 3.80 4.22
N PRO A 329 7.47 4.78 3.62
CA PRO A 329 8.78 5.22 4.11
C PRO A 329 8.84 5.63 5.59
N THR A 330 7.74 6.07 6.20
CA THR A 330 7.75 6.41 7.64
C THR A 330 7.82 5.20 8.57
N LEU A 331 7.62 3.99 8.02
CA LEU A 331 7.68 2.71 8.72
C LEU A 331 8.93 1.90 8.34
N GLU A 332 9.87 2.50 7.59
CA GLU A 332 11.17 1.89 7.28
C GLU A 332 12.15 2.13 8.43
N TRP A 333 12.39 1.09 9.23
CA TRP A 333 13.22 1.18 10.43
C TRP A 333 14.70 0.90 10.17
N SER A 334 15.06 0.35 9.00
CA SER A 334 16.46 0.14 8.62
C SER A 334 17.12 1.40 8.03
N GLY A 335 16.32 2.43 7.72
CA GLY A 335 16.77 3.67 7.11
C GLY A 335 17.32 4.72 8.09
N ASP A 336 17.56 5.91 7.56
CA ASP A 336 18.08 7.08 8.30
C ASP A 336 17.02 7.82 9.14
N GLY A 337 15.78 7.33 9.16
CA GLY A 337 14.65 7.95 9.86
C GLY A 337 14.12 9.24 9.24
N CYS A 338 14.62 9.65 8.08
CA CYS A 338 14.32 10.95 7.45
C CYS A 338 12.81 11.17 7.25
N ALA A 339 12.09 10.18 6.73
CA ALA A 339 10.66 10.27 6.49
C ALA A 339 9.85 10.47 7.79
N LEU A 340 10.23 9.74 8.85
CA LEU A 340 9.57 9.82 10.16
C LEU A 340 9.81 11.19 10.82
N GLU A 341 11.02 11.73 10.72
CA GLU A 341 11.36 13.06 11.23
C GLU A 341 10.62 14.19 10.49
N ILE A 342 10.47 14.08 9.16
CA ILE A 342 9.65 15.02 8.38
C ILE A 342 8.19 14.97 8.84
N ALA A 343 7.63 13.77 9.02
CA ALA A 343 6.28 13.62 9.53
C ALA A 343 6.14 14.20 10.95
N ALA A 344 7.10 13.97 11.84
CA ALA A 344 7.11 14.52 13.19
C ALA A 344 7.21 16.07 13.19
N ALA A 345 8.02 16.65 12.31
CA ALA A 345 8.11 18.10 12.14
C ALA A 345 6.78 18.70 11.66
N PHE A 346 6.14 18.07 10.68
CA PHE A 346 4.82 18.48 10.19
C PHE A 346 3.74 18.37 11.28
N ILE A 347 3.72 17.26 12.00
CA ILE A 347 2.79 17.00 13.10
C ILE A 347 2.95 18.06 14.21
N ARG A 348 4.18 18.53 14.49
CA ARG A 348 4.42 19.69 15.38
C ARG A 348 3.89 20.99 14.84
N ASN A 349 4.21 21.30 13.59
CA ASN A 349 3.86 22.55 12.96
C ASN A 349 3.74 22.37 11.45
N PRO A 350 2.52 22.24 10.91
CA PRO A 350 2.32 22.03 9.47
C PRO A 350 2.98 23.11 8.60
N THR A 351 2.98 24.37 9.06
CA THR A 351 3.59 25.49 8.31
C THR A 351 5.10 25.35 8.15
N SER A 352 5.78 24.66 9.08
CA SER A 352 7.23 24.43 9.03
C SER A 352 7.66 23.51 7.89
N VAL A 353 6.73 22.72 7.34
CA VAL A 353 6.97 21.77 6.25
C VAL A 353 6.27 22.20 4.97
N LEU A 354 5.08 22.82 5.06
CA LEU A 354 4.34 23.28 3.87
C LEU A 354 4.83 24.63 3.34
N GLY A 355 5.53 25.42 4.15
CA GLY A 355 5.98 26.77 3.77
C GLY A 355 7.06 26.79 2.69
N PRO A 356 7.18 27.89 1.93
CA PRO A 356 8.18 28.03 0.86
C PRO A 356 9.64 28.00 1.35
N ASP A 357 9.87 28.36 2.62
CA ASP A 357 11.19 28.38 3.27
C ASP A 357 11.46 27.14 4.14
N ALA A 358 10.58 26.14 4.09
CA ALA A 358 10.70 24.93 4.89
C ALA A 358 12.00 24.16 4.56
N ARG A 359 12.80 23.88 5.59
CA ARG A 359 14.08 23.13 5.51
C ARG A 359 14.00 21.73 6.12
N SER A 360 12.83 21.32 6.56
CA SER A 360 12.61 20.04 7.24
C SER A 360 12.90 18.82 6.35
N ASP A 361 12.94 18.98 5.02
CA ASP A 361 13.25 17.92 4.06
C ASP A 361 14.72 17.88 3.63
N PHE A 362 15.62 18.55 4.36
CA PHE A 362 17.04 18.58 4.03
C PHE A 362 17.63 17.17 3.85
N CYS A 363 17.24 16.20 4.69
CA CYS A 363 17.69 14.82 4.56
C CYS A 363 17.28 14.19 3.21
N VAL A 364 16.11 14.51 2.67
CA VAL A 364 15.68 14.06 1.33
C VAL A 364 16.48 14.76 0.23
N LEU A 365 16.77 16.05 0.40
CA LEU A 365 17.53 16.83 -0.59
C LEU A 365 19.00 16.38 -0.69
N THR A 366 19.55 15.86 0.40
CA THR A 366 20.94 15.36 0.46
C THR A 366 21.07 13.85 0.35
N ALA A 367 19.95 13.12 0.39
CA ALA A 367 19.97 11.66 0.27
C ALA A 367 20.57 11.26 -1.08
N GLN A 368 21.53 10.34 -1.01
CA GLN A 368 21.99 9.62 -2.19
C GLN A 368 20.95 8.54 -2.54
N GLY A 369 20.89 8.16 -3.82
CA GLY A 369 20.09 7.00 -4.23
C GLY A 369 20.56 5.72 -3.55
N PRO A 370 19.82 4.62 -3.68
CA PRO A 370 20.19 3.35 -3.08
C PRO A 370 21.56 2.89 -3.62
N GLU A 371 22.45 2.42 -2.75
CA GLU A 371 23.65 1.72 -3.18
C GLU A 371 23.27 0.25 -3.46
N TYR A 372 23.44 -0.19 -4.70
CA TYR A 372 23.06 -1.54 -5.10
C TYR A 372 24.11 -2.57 -4.71
N GLU A 373 23.67 -3.70 -4.18
CA GLU A 373 24.54 -4.85 -3.93
C GLU A 373 25.09 -5.38 -5.26
N THR A 374 26.36 -5.80 -5.28
CA THR A 374 27.05 -6.26 -6.50
C THR A 374 27.42 -7.75 -6.47
N GLY A 375 26.90 -8.50 -5.49
CA GLY A 375 27.09 -9.94 -5.32
C GLY A 375 25.89 -10.79 -5.75
N VAL A 376 26.04 -12.12 -5.74
CA VAL A 376 24.86 -13.02 -5.75
C VAL A 376 24.28 -12.98 -4.33
N PRO A 377 22.98 -12.73 -4.13
CA PRO A 377 22.38 -12.73 -2.80
C PRO A 377 22.73 -14.04 -2.09
N ALA A 378 23.35 -13.94 -0.90
CA ALA A 378 23.51 -15.10 -0.04
C ALA A 378 22.11 -15.54 0.38
N ARG A 379 21.76 -16.79 0.09
CA ARG A 379 20.44 -17.38 0.38
C ARG A 379 20.05 -17.27 1.85
#